data_AF-D5X2B3-F1
#
_entry.id   AF-D5X2B3-F1
#
_cell.length_a   1.000
_cell.length_b   1.000
_cell.length_c   1.000
_cell.angle_alpha   90.00
_cell.angle_beta   90.00
_cell.angle_gamma   90.00
#
_symmetry.space_group_name_H-M   'P 1'
#
loop_
_entity.id
_entity.type
_entity.pdbx_description
1 polymer ?
#
loop_
_entity_poly.entity_id
_entity_poly.type
_entity_poly.pdbx_seq_one_letter_code
_entity_poly.pdbx_strand_id
1 'polypeptide(L)' 'MNHSEKLLTLEDLAEMLGRSAQTIKKDLRRNPDAVPPRLQLPGTRLLRWRATDVQAWLGQFVRGAHHD' A
#
# COMPACT_ATOMS: atom_id res chain seq x y z
N MET A 1 20.24 6.55 -10.66
CA MET A 1 19.64 7.16 -9.46
C MET A 1 18.91 6.06 -8.73
N ASN A 2 19.60 5.41 -7.80
CA ASN A 2 19.13 4.23 -7.10
C ASN A 2 18.01 4.65 -6.15
N HIS A 3 16.76 4.42 -6.53
CA HIS A 3 15.64 4.50 -5.60
C HIS A 3 15.81 3.36 -4.58
N SER A 4 16.42 3.69 -3.45
CA SER A 4 16.55 2.83 -2.29
C SER A 4 15.19 2.19 -2.00
N GLU A 5 15.17 0.86 -1.97
CA GLU A 5 13.99 0.03 -1.71
C GLU A 5 13.44 0.28 -0.29
N LYS A 6 12.80 1.43 -0.08
CA LYS A 6 12.12 1.74 1.18
C LYS A 6 10.93 0.81 1.31
N LEU A 7 11.09 -0.16 2.19
CA LEU A 7 10.00 -1.01 2.63
C LEU A 7 9.16 -0.23 3.63
N LEU A 8 7.95 0.13 3.21
CA LEU A 8 6.97 0.80 4.05
C LEU A 8 6.36 -0.22 5.00
N THR A 9 6.22 0.20 6.25
CA THR A 9 5.45 -0.53 7.25
C THR A 9 3.97 -0.26 7.08
N LEU A 10 3.13 -0.96 7.84
CA LEU A 10 1.69 -0.70 7.85
C LEU A 10 1.37 0.75 8.26
N GLU A 11 2.18 1.31 9.17
CA GLU A 11 2.02 2.68 9.66
C GLU A 11 2.41 3.70 8.60
N ASP A 12 3.57 3.53 7.97
CA ASP A 12 4.02 4.41 6.89
C ASP A 12 3.04 4.38 5.71
N LEU A 13 2.54 3.19 5.34
CA LEU A 13 1.51 3.06 4.33
C LEU A 13 0.20 3.77 4.72
N ALA A 14 -0.20 3.65 5.98
CA ALA A 14 -1.37 4.32 6.53
C ALA A 14 -1.23 5.84 6.44
N GLU A 15 -0.08 6.39 6.84
CA GLU A 15 0.24 7.81 6.72
C GLU A 15 0.24 8.28 5.26
N MET A 16 0.86 7.53 4.35
CA MET A 16 0.87 7.84 2.92
C MET A 16 -0.53 7.84 2.29
N LEU A 17 -1.39 6.92 2.70
CA LEU A 17 -2.78 6.84 2.22
C LEU A 17 -3.71 7.83 2.96
N GLY A 18 -3.23 8.51 4.00
CA GLY A 18 -4.07 9.34 4.88
C GLY A 18 -5.16 8.54 5.61
N ARG A 19 -4.92 7.24 5.83
CA ARG A 19 -5.88 6.31 6.45
C ARG A 19 -5.29 5.70 7.70
N SER A 20 -6.12 5.23 8.62
CA SER A 20 -5.62 4.49 9.79
C SER A 20 -5.15 3.08 9.40
N ALA A 21 -4.08 2.60 10.03
CA ALA A 21 -3.59 1.21 9.89
C ALA A 21 -4.67 0.14 10.11
N GLN A 22 -5.63 0.41 11.01
CA GLN A 22 -6.81 -0.42 11.24
C GLN A 22 -7.75 -0.48 10.02
N THR A 23 -7.95 0.66 9.36
CA THR A 23 -8.74 0.76 8.13
C THR A 23 -8.06 -0.03 7.02
N ILE A 24 -6.75 0.13 6.82
CA ILE A 24 -5.97 -0.66 5.86
C ILE A 24 -6.12 -2.17 6.11
N LYS A 25 -6.02 -2.62 7.37
CA LYS A 25 -6.25 -4.04 7.73
C LYS A 25 -7.67 -4.52 7.39
N LYS A 26 -8.68 -3.69 7.60
CA LYS A 26 -10.07 -4.00 7.22
C LYS A 26 -10.23 -4.06 5.71
N ASP A 27 -9.63 -3.12 5.01
CA ASP A 27 -9.66 -2.99 3.56
C ASP A 27 -8.98 -4.19 2.90
N LEU A 28 -7.81 -4.61 3.39
CA LEU A 28 -7.14 -5.86 2.99
C LEU A 28 -8.03 -7.12 3.10
N ARG A 29 -9.05 -7.12 3.97
CA ARG A 29 -10.01 -8.22 4.12
C ARG A 29 -11.29 -8.03 3.30
N ARG A 30 -11.84 -6.81 3.27
CA ARG A 30 -13.12 -6.50 2.63
C ARG A 30 -12.98 -6.16 1.15
N ASN A 31 -11.94 -5.43 0.80
CA ASN A 31 -11.66 -4.96 -0.55
C ASN A 31 -10.14 -4.89 -0.79
N PRO A 32 -9.48 -6.03 -1.07
CA PRO A 32 -8.03 -6.07 -1.23
C PRO A 32 -7.52 -5.21 -2.40
N ASP A 33 -8.38 -4.85 -3.35
CA ASP A 33 -8.05 -3.95 -4.45
C ASP A 33 -7.90 -2.48 -4.01
N ALA A 34 -8.54 -2.06 -2.92
CA ALA A 34 -8.46 -0.68 -2.42
C ALA A 34 -7.23 -0.41 -1.54
N VAL A 35 -6.30 -1.36 -1.50
CA VAL A 35 -4.99 -1.26 -0.86
C VAL A 35 -3.89 -1.82 -1.76
N PRO A 36 -2.66 -1.32 -1.65
CA PRO A 36 -1.58 -1.77 -2.50
C PRO A 36 -1.12 -3.20 -2.18
N PRO A 37 -0.60 -3.93 -3.18
CA PRO A 37 -0.14 -5.30 -3.02
C PRO A 37 0.98 -5.37 -1.96
N ARG A 38 0.77 -6.24 -0.97
CA ARG A 38 1.74 -6.47 0.10
C ARG A 38 2.87 -7.39 -0.36
N LEU A 39 4.09 -7.08 0.06
CA LEU A 39 5.24 -7.94 -0.12
C LEU A 39 5.24 -9.00 0.99
N GLN A 40 5.14 -10.27 0.60
CA GLN A 40 5.23 -11.40 1.53
C GLN A 40 6.64 -11.97 1.47
N LEU A 41 7.43 -11.75 2.54
CA LEU A 41 8.78 -12.29 2.64
C LEU A 41 8.71 -13.75 3.12
N PRO A 42 9.37 -14.70 2.43
CA PRO A 42 9.40 -16.09 2.88
C PRO A 42 10.11 -16.18 4.24
N GLY A 43 9.45 -16.80 5.22
CA GLY A 43 9.98 -16.99 6.57
C GLY A 43 9.63 -15.90 7.59
N THR A 44 8.97 -14.80 7.18
CA THR A 44 8.51 -13.76 8.12
C THR A 44 7.07 -13.36 7.88
N ARG A 45 6.26 -13.34 8.95
CA ARG A 45 4.87 -12.82 8.93
C ARG A 45 4.78 -11.29 8.90
N LEU A 46 5.87 -10.62 8.54
CA LEU A 46 5.94 -9.16 8.48
C LEU A 46 5.26 -8.68 7.20
N LEU A 47 4.21 -7.88 7.37
CA LEU A 47 3.60 -7.12 6.28
C LEU A 47 4.52 -5.94 5.93
N ARG A 48 5.10 -5.98 4.73
CA ARG A 48 5.87 -4.86 4.17
C ARG A 48 5.35 -4.50 2.80
N TRP A 49 5.43 -3.24 2.44
CA TRP A 49 5.09 -2.74 1.11
C TRP A 49 6.30 -2.08 0.49
N ARG A 50 6.42 -2.16 -0.84
CA ARG A 50 7.45 -1.41 -1.55
C ARG A 50 6.89 -0.04 -1.90
N ALA A 51 7.63 1.01 -1.59
CA ALA A 51 7.24 2.38 -1.95
C ALA A 51 6.93 2.49 -3.46
N THR A 52 7.71 1.84 -4.32
CA THR A 52 7.49 1.82 -5.77
C THR A 52 6.15 1.20 -6.16
N ASP A 53 5.81 0.03 -5.61
CA ASP A 53 4.53 -0.64 -5.89
C ASP A 53 3.35 0.21 -5.38
N VAL A 54 3.49 0.83 -4.20
CA VAL A 54 2.48 1.73 -3.64
C VAL A 54 2.30 2.97 -4.51
N GLN A 55 3.38 3.59 -4.99
CA GLN A 55 3.32 4.74 -5.88
C GLN A 55 2.74 4.38 -7.25
N ALA A 56 3.11 3.24 -7.83
CA ALA A 56 2.55 2.76 -9.08
C ALA A 56 1.06 2.43 -8.95
N TRP A 57 0.66 1.82 -7.82
CA TRP A 57 -0.74 1.60 -7.46
C TRP A 57 -1.47 2.94 -7.32
N LEU A 58 -0.98 3.87 -6.50
CA LEU A 58 -1.56 5.22 -6.37
C LEU A 58 -1.73 5.91 -7.72
N GLY A 59 -0.74 5.82 -8.62
CA GLY A 59 -0.81 6.39 -9.96
C GLY A 59 -1.93 5.80 -10.83
N GLN A 60 -2.31 4.53 -10.61
CA GLN A 60 -3.44 3.89 -11.28
C GLN A 60 -4.79 4.33 -10.67
N PHE A 61 -4.86 4.47 -9.35
CA PHE A 61 -6.09 4.85 -8.63
C PHE A 61 -6.41 6.35 -8.73
N VAL A 62 -5.39 7.21 -8.79
CA VAL A 62 -5.56 8.67 -8.94
C VAL A 62 -6.17 9.04 -10.31
N ARG A 63 -6.05 8.18 -11.34
CA ARG A 63 -6.73 8.39 -12.64
C ARG A 63 -8.21 8.03 -12.64
N GLY A 64 -8.73 7.40 -11.59
CA GLY A 64 -10.13 6.94 -11.49
C GLY A 64 -11.04 7.78 -10.58
N ALA A 65 -10.52 8.83 -9.92
CA ALA A 65 -11.30 9.67 -9.00
C ALA A 65 -11.99 10.87 -9.69
N HIS A 66 -12.30 10.75 -10.99
CA HIS A 66 -13.12 11.73 -11.71
C HIS A 66 -14.02 11.00 -12.73
N HIS A 67 -15.12 10.45 -12.25
CA HIS A 67 -16.36 10.11 -12.96
C HIS A 67 -17.32 9.66 -11.85
N ASP A 68 -18.36 10.37 -11.42
CA ASP A 68 -19.31 11.33 -11.98
C ASP A 68 -19.85 12.17 -10.81
#